data_AF-A0A2M6Z3Q8-F1
#
_entry.id   AF-A0A2M6Z3Q8-F1
#
_cell.length_a   1.000
_cell.length_b   1.000
_cell.length_c   1.000
_cell.angle_alpha   90.00
_cell.angle_beta   90.00
_cell.angle_gamma   90.00
#
_symmetry.space_group_name_H-M   'P 1'
#
loop_
_entity.id
_entity.type
_entity.pdbx_description
1 polymer ?
#
loop_
_entity_poly.entity_id
_entity_poly.type
_entity_poly.pdbx_seq_one_letter_code
_entity_poly.pdbx_strand_id
1 'polypeptide(L)'
;MKIGVDLDGTLTSVGLYNTDTKLPWWCALWLIFVWPNKMMIKILQRLKEREDEIIIVSARPKQLENLTQYWCKKHKIPIDRIICIGTGEKVEERKLEIIRKENIKMFIDDDSKIVSYLKEKGIDAYFPSK
;
A
#
# COMPACT_ATOMS: atom_id res chain seq x y z
N MET A 1 -6.62 10.94 11.86
CA MET A 1 -5.78 11.49 10.76
C MET A 1 -5.83 10.56 9.55
N LYS A 2 -5.41 11.02 8.36
CA LYS A 2 -5.30 10.15 7.18
C LYS A 2 -3.92 9.51 7.11
N ILE A 3 -3.89 8.20 7.06
CA ILE A 3 -2.68 7.37 7.00
C ILE A 3 -2.69 6.58 5.70
N GLY A 4 -1.61 6.70 4.94
CA GLY A 4 -1.40 5.93 3.73
C GLY A 4 -0.54 4.71 4.01
N VAL A 5 -0.84 3.61 3.35
CA VAL A 5 -0.08 2.37 3.49
C VAL A 5 0.09 1.72 2.12
N ASP A 6 1.31 1.29 1.80
CA ASP A 6 1.55 0.43 0.64
C ASP A 6 0.97 -0.97 0.88
N LEU A 7 0.79 -1.72 -0.21
CA LEU A 7 0.19 -3.04 -0.16
C LEU A 7 1.21 -4.17 -0.30
N ASP A 8 2.07 -4.11 -1.32
CA ASP A 8 2.87 -5.26 -1.74
C ASP A 8 4.21 -5.28 -1.01
N GLY A 9 4.38 -6.21 -0.08
CA GLY A 9 5.57 -6.29 0.79
C GLY A 9 5.37 -5.56 2.13
N THR A 10 4.45 -4.60 2.17
CA THR A 10 3.99 -3.94 3.40
C THR A 10 2.84 -4.73 4.05
N LEU A 11 1.67 -4.78 3.40
CA LEU A 11 0.49 -5.46 3.93
C LEU A 11 0.41 -6.93 3.52
N THR A 12 0.98 -7.31 2.39
CA THR A 12 1.20 -8.71 2.02
C THR A 12 2.51 -9.20 2.62
N SER A 13 2.59 -10.49 2.98
CA SER A 13 3.83 -11.09 3.50
C SER A 13 4.93 -11.25 2.45
N VAL A 14 4.66 -10.92 1.19
CA VAL A 14 5.56 -11.07 0.04
C VAL A 14 5.40 -9.85 -0.87
N GLY A 15 6.53 -9.29 -1.33
CA GLY A 15 6.54 -8.33 -2.44
C GLY A 15 6.30 -9.07 -3.74
N LEU A 16 5.03 -9.18 -4.15
CA LEU A 16 4.64 -10.00 -5.30
C LEU A 16 4.80 -9.28 -6.64
N TYR A 17 4.70 -7.96 -6.60
CA TYR A 17 4.84 -7.12 -7.77
C TYR A 17 6.17 -6.38 -7.69
N ASN A 18 7.19 -6.93 -8.38
CA ASN A 18 8.40 -6.18 -8.64
C ASN A 18 8.14 -5.34 -9.91
N THR A 19 8.32 -4.02 -9.84
CA THR A 19 8.13 -3.12 -10.99
C THR A 19 9.08 -3.43 -12.15
N ASP A 20 10.20 -4.10 -11.88
CA ASP A 20 11.18 -4.53 -12.89
C ASP A 20 10.74 -5.80 -13.62
N THR A 21 9.93 -6.66 -12.98
CA THR A 21 9.39 -7.86 -13.63
C THR A 21 8.01 -7.53 -14.18
N LYS A 22 7.89 -7.56 -15.51
CA LYS A 22 6.62 -7.47 -16.24
C LYS A 22 5.79 -8.74 -16.04
N LEU A 23 5.47 -9.09 -14.79
CA LEU A 23 4.63 -10.23 -14.46
C LEU A 23 3.28 -10.04 -15.17
N PRO A 24 2.80 -11.06 -15.90
CA PRO A 24 1.51 -11.00 -16.55
C PRO A 24 0.41 -10.64 -15.56
N TRP A 25 -0.58 -9.87 -16.01
CA TRP A 25 -1.68 -9.38 -15.17
C TRP A 25 -2.45 -10.53 -14.46
N TRP A 26 -2.46 -11.74 -15.02
CA TRP A 26 -3.10 -12.90 -14.39
C TRP A 26 -2.36 -13.41 -13.16
N CYS A 27 -1.07 -13.10 -12.97
CA CYS A 27 -0.35 -13.40 -11.72
C CYS A 27 -0.96 -12.69 -10.52
N ALA A 28 -1.72 -11.61 -10.74
CA ALA A 28 -2.54 -11.00 -9.71
C ALA A 28 -3.59 -11.95 -9.11
N LEU A 29 -4.03 -13.00 -9.80
CA LEU A 29 -4.96 -13.98 -9.24
C LEU A 29 -4.35 -14.72 -8.03
N TRP A 30 -3.01 -14.83 -7.95
CA TRP A 30 -2.34 -15.43 -6.80
C TRP A 30 -2.49 -14.60 -5.53
N LEU A 31 -2.89 -13.34 -5.61
CA LEU A 31 -3.18 -12.49 -4.46
C LEU A 31 -4.19 -13.13 -3.51
N ILE A 32 -5.19 -13.85 -4.03
CA ILE A 32 -6.23 -14.49 -3.22
C ILE A 32 -5.65 -15.51 -2.21
N PHE A 33 -4.45 -16.04 -2.49
CA PHE A 33 -3.75 -17.03 -1.68
C PHE A 33 -2.67 -16.42 -0.77
N VAL A 34 -2.41 -15.12 -0.88
CA VAL A 34 -1.36 -14.45 -0.14
C VAL A 34 -1.88 -14.02 1.22
N TRP A 35 -1.15 -14.37 2.27
CA TRP A 35 -1.51 -14.01 3.62
C TRP A 35 -1.09 -12.58 3.96
N PRO A 36 -1.91 -11.84 4.73
CA PRO A 36 -1.53 -10.52 5.22
C PRO A 36 -0.40 -10.60 6.25
N ASN A 37 0.41 -9.55 6.30
CA ASN A 37 1.41 -9.33 7.34
C ASN A 37 0.71 -9.06 8.68
N LYS A 38 0.73 -10.06 9.58
CA LYS A 38 0.04 -9.99 10.89
C LYS A 38 0.46 -8.81 11.76
N MET A 39 1.73 -8.41 11.70
CA MET A 39 2.23 -7.26 12.47
C MET A 39 1.59 -5.96 11.96
N MET A 40 1.57 -5.77 10.63
CA MET A 40 0.93 -4.62 10.03
C MET A 40 -0.57 -4.58 10.32
N ILE A 41 -1.27 -5.73 10.30
CA ILE A 41 -2.70 -5.75 10.68
C ILE A 41 -2.92 -5.26 12.11
N LYS A 42 -2.09 -5.68 13.06
CA LYS A 42 -2.18 -5.17 14.44
C LYS A 42 -1.92 -3.67 14.54
N ILE A 43 -0.98 -3.16 13.75
CA ILE A 43 -0.72 -1.71 13.66
C ILE A 43 -1.95 -0.99 13.12
N LEU A 44 -2.50 -1.43 11.99
CA LEU A 44 -3.67 -0.81 11.39
C LEU A 44 -4.90 -0.87 12.31
N GLN A 45 -5.10 -1.97 13.05
CA GLN A 45 -6.18 -2.07 14.05
C GLN A 45 -6.06 -0.98 15.12
N ARG A 46 -4.86 -0.77 15.69
CA ARG A 46 -4.61 0.29 16.67
C ARG A 46 -4.82 1.69 16.08
N LEU A 47 -4.50 1.89 14.80
CA LEU A 47 -4.78 3.14 14.11
C LEU A 47 -6.29 3.34 13.93
N LYS A 48 -7.05 2.30 13.57
CA LYS A 48 -8.52 2.38 13.52
C LYS A 48 -9.16 2.65 14.88
N GLU A 49 -8.61 2.10 15.97
CA GLU A 49 -9.06 2.39 17.35
C GLU A 49 -8.89 3.87 17.72
N ARG A 50 -7.95 4.57 17.07
CA ARG A 50 -7.74 6.02 17.20
C ARG A 50 -8.58 6.84 16.22
N GLU A 51 -9.52 6.20 15.52
CA GLU A 51 -10.35 6.80 14.48
C GLU A 51 -9.55 7.36 13.30
N ASP A 52 -8.37 6.80 13.04
CA ASP A 52 -7.61 7.15 11.83
C ASP A 52 -8.28 6.56 10.57
N GLU A 53 -8.20 7.33 9.49
CA GLU A 53 -8.61 6.89 8.15
C GLU A 53 -7.40 6.26 7.46
N ILE A 54 -7.54 5.02 7.02
CA ILE A 54 -6.46 4.21 6.45
C ILE A 54 -6.74 4.01 4.96
N ILE A 55 -5.85 4.55 4.14
CA ILE A 55 -5.95 4.55 2.68
C ILE A 55 -4.81 3.71 2.13
N ILE A 56 -5.11 2.63 1.41
CA ILE A 56 -4.10 1.90 0.65
C ILE A 56 -3.74 2.72 -0.59
N VAL A 57 -2.45 2.94 -0.83
CA VAL A 57 -1.94 3.51 -2.08
C VAL A 57 -0.93 2.52 -2.68
N SER A 58 -1.33 1.81 -3.73
CA SER A 58 -0.56 0.68 -4.28
C SER A 58 -0.16 0.92 -5.73
N ALA A 59 1.06 0.51 -6.08
CA ALA A 59 1.56 0.51 -7.46
C ALA A 59 0.89 -0.55 -8.36
N ARG A 60 -0.08 -1.33 -7.86
CA ARG A 60 -0.81 -2.29 -8.69
C ARG A 60 -1.55 -1.61 -9.85
N PRO A 61 -1.72 -2.31 -10.99
CA PRO A 61 -2.60 -1.88 -12.07
C PRO A 61 -4.01 -1.53 -11.57
N LYS A 62 -4.59 -0.44 -12.10
CA LYS A 62 -5.95 0.03 -11.75
C LYS A 62 -7.02 -1.05 -11.92
N GLN A 63 -6.84 -1.93 -12.90
CA GLN A 63 -7.74 -3.05 -13.18
C GLN A 63 -7.85 -4.05 -12.01
N LEU A 64 -6.86 -4.07 -11.11
CA LEU A 64 -6.83 -4.96 -9.95
C LEU A 64 -7.45 -4.35 -8.69
N GLU A 65 -7.99 -3.13 -8.75
CA GLU A 65 -8.53 -2.46 -7.57
C GLU A 65 -9.67 -3.28 -6.93
N ASN A 66 -10.60 -3.81 -7.74
CA ASN A 66 -11.69 -4.67 -7.27
C ASN A 66 -11.17 -5.98 -6.64
N LEU A 67 -10.17 -6.62 -7.26
CA LEU A 67 -9.57 -7.84 -6.73
C LEU A 67 -8.85 -7.56 -5.40
N THR A 68 -8.17 -6.43 -5.32
CA THR A 68 -7.48 -5.97 -4.12
C THR A 68 -8.47 -5.65 -3.00
N GLN A 69 -9.58 -5.01 -3.33
CA GLN A 69 -10.67 -4.75 -2.38
C GLN A 69 -11.30 -6.06 -1.87
N TYR A 70 -11.50 -7.03 -2.76
CA TYR A 70 -11.97 -8.36 -2.37
C TYR A 70 -10.98 -9.04 -1.41
N TRP A 71 -9.68 -9.02 -1.72
CA TRP A 71 -8.64 -9.56 -0.83
C TRP A 71 -8.67 -8.88 0.55
N CYS A 72 -8.77 -7.55 0.59
CA CYS A 72 -8.85 -6.80 1.85
C CYS A 72 -10.08 -7.19 2.67
N LYS A 73 -11.25 -7.33 2.04
CA LYS A 73 -12.49 -7.77 2.70
C LYS A 73 -12.37 -9.20 3.21
N LYS A 74 -11.88 -10.14 2.38
CA LYS A 74 -11.69 -11.55 2.73
C LYS A 74 -10.80 -11.72 3.96
N HIS A 75 -9.72 -10.95 4.03
CA HIS A 75 -8.76 -11.01 5.14
C HIS A 75 -9.06 -10.03 6.29
N LYS A 76 -10.21 -9.33 6.24
CA LYS A 76 -10.64 -8.35 7.25
C LYS A 76 -9.57 -7.29 7.55
N ILE A 77 -8.91 -6.81 6.49
CA ILE A 77 -7.91 -5.76 6.58
C ILE A 77 -8.63 -4.46 6.99
N PRO A 78 -8.24 -3.80 8.08
CA PRO A 78 -8.95 -2.65 8.61
C PRO A 78 -8.58 -1.38 7.83
N ILE A 79 -9.17 -1.20 6.66
CA ILE A 79 -8.92 -0.07 5.75
C ILE A 79 -10.23 0.61 5.36
N ASP A 80 -10.13 1.87 4.94
CA ASP A 80 -11.28 2.65 4.49
C ASP A 80 -11.35 2.72 2.97
N ARG A 81 -10.20 2.91 2.30
CA ARG A 81 -10.12 3.09 0.84
C ARG A 81 -8.88 2.43 0.24
N ILE A 82 -8.96 2.16 -1.06
CA ILE A 82 -7.84 1.65 -1.88
C ILE A 82 -7.72 2.55 -3.10
N ILE A 83 -6.48 2.89 -3.47
CA ILE A 83 -6.15 3.64 -4.67
C ILE A 83 -5.02 2.90 -5.38
N CYS A 84 -5.30 2.34 -6.56
CA CYS A 84 -4.28 1.73 -7.43
C CYS A 84 -3.75 2.78 -8.42
N ILE A 85 -2.45 3.08 -8.38
CA ILE A 85 -1.82 4.12 -9.24
C ILE A 85 -1.16 3.55 -10.50
N GLY A 86 -1.14 2.23 -10.66
CA GLY A 86 -0.49 1.54 -11.77
C GLY A 86 1.01 1.37 -11.60
N THR A 87 1.57 0.40 -12.32
CA THR A 87 3.00 0.06 -12.32
C THR A 87 3.78 0.97 -13.28
N GLY A 88 5.10 0.80 -13.38
CA GLY A 88 5.96 1.46 -14.36
C GLY A 88 6.85 2.54 -13.75
N GLU A 89 7.33 3.45 -14.58
CA GLU A 89 8.22 4.54 -14.14
C GLU A 89 7.50 5.51 -13.18
N LYS A 90 8.25 6.20 -12.32
CA LYS A 90 7.75 7.30 -11.48
C LYS A 90 6.62 6.88 -10.53
N VAL A 91 6.72 5.68 -9.94
CA VAL A 91 5.75 5.21 -8.92
C VAL A 91 5.79 6.13 -7.70
N GLU A 92 6.98 6.56 -7.29
CA GLU A 92 7.23 7.48 -6.19
C GLU A 92 6.58 8.86 -6.42
N GLU A 93 6.64 9.42 -7.64
CA GLU A 93 5.96 10.68 -7.99
C GLU A 93 4.45 10.52 -7.93
N ARG A 94 3.91 9.41 -8.48
CA ARG A 94 2.46 9.12 -8.46
C ARG A 94 1.94 8.85 -7.05
N LYS A 95 2.70 8.16 -6.20
CA LYS A 95 2.36 8.00 -4.76
C LYS A 95 2.33 9.36 -4.09
N LEU A 96 3.34 10.20 -4.30
CA LEU A 96 3.39 11.56 -3.74
C LEU A 96 2.18 12.41 -4.16
N GLU A 97 1.76 12.33 -5.42
CA GLU A 97 0.56 13.03 -5.91
C GLU A 97 -0.69 12.62 -5.12
N ILE A 98 -0.92 11.31 -4.97
CA ILE A 98 -2.06 10.80 -4.19
C ILE A 98 -1.96 11.18 -2.72
N ILE A 99 -0.78 11.05 -2.11
CA ILE A 99 -0.54 11.42 -0.71
C ILE A 99 -0.92 12.88 -0.46
N ARG A 100 -0.49 13.79 -1.34
CA ARG A 100 -0.83 15.22 -1.25
C ARG A 100 -2.30 15.48 -1.51
N LYS A 101 -2.86 14.89 -2.57
CA LYS A 101 -4.27 15.06 -2.97
C LYS A 101 -5.22 14.61 -1.86
N GLU A 102 -4.92 13.48 -1.23
CA GLU A 102 -5.75 12.92 -0.16
C GLU A 102 -5.44 13.54 1.21
N ASN A 103 -4.42 14.40 1.32
CA ASN A 103 -3.93 14.99 2.58
C ASN A 103 -3.52 13.91 3.60
N ILE A 104 -2.85 12.85 3.10
CA ILE A 104 -2.26 11.79 3.92
C ILE A 104 -1.12 12.39 4.73
N LYS A 105 -1.20 12.25 6.06
CA LYS A 105 -0.24 12.84 7.00
C LYS A 105 0.97 11.97 7.27
N MET A 106 0.80 10.65 7.15
CA MET A 106 1.83 9.65 7.37
C MET A 106 1.71 8.56 6.31
N PHE A 107 2.82 8.08 5.78
CA PHE A 107 2.86 6.99 4.79
C PHE A 107 3.74 5.83 5.27
N ILE A 108 3.30 4.59 5.06
CA ILE A 108 4.07 3.38 5.41
C ILE A 108 4.35 2.59 4.13
N ASP A 109 5.62 2.29 3.86
CA ASP A 109 6.07 1.60 2.65
C ASP A 109 7.32 0.76 2.95
N ASP A 110 7.39 -0.45 2.40
CA ASP A 110 8.54 -1.36 2.54
C ASP A 110 9.62 -1.15 1.48
N ASP A 111 9.42 -0.25 0.52
CA ASP A 111 10.47 0.19 -0.40
C ASP A 111 11.23 1.38 0.19
N SER A 112 12.48 1.15 0.60
CA SER A 112 13.35 2.17 1.18
C SER A 112 13.64 3.34 0.24
N LYS A 113 13.59 3.14 -1.09
CA LYS A 113 13.74 4.21 -2.09
C LYS A 113 12.52 5.12 -2.08
N ILE A 114 11.32 4.54 -2.05
CA ILE A 114 10.08 5.31 -1.96
C ILE A 114 10.04 6.08 -0.63
N VAL A 115 10.36 5.44 0.48
CA VAL A 115 10.39 6.11 1.79
C VAL A 115 11.36 7.29 1.79
N SER A 116 12.58 7.10 1.27
CA SER A 116 13.61 8.16 1.21
C SER A 116 13.15 9.32 0.33
N TYR A 117 12.61 9.01 -0.86
CA TYR A 117 12.05 10.01 -1.76
C TYR A 117 10.92 10.82 -1.11
N LEU A 118 9.98 10.15 -0.43
CA LEU A 118 8.86 10.83 0.24
C LEU A 118 9.35 11.75 1.36
N LYS A 119 10.34 11.31 2.16
CA LYS A 119 10.97 12.13 3.20
C LYS A 119 11.64 13.38 2.62
N GLU A 120 12.39 13.24 1.52
CA GLU A 120 13.01 14.39 0.82
C GLU A 120 11.96 15.40 0.33
N LYS A 121 10.72 14.96 0.08
CA LYS A 121 9.60 15.82 -0.32
C LYS A 121 8.74 16.33 0.84
N GLY A 122 9.21 16.12 2.08
CA GLY A 122 8.56 16.60 3.31
C GLY A 122 7.37 15.76 3.76
N ILE A 123 7.23 14.53 3.28
CA ILE A 123 6.21 13.59 3.76
C ILE A 123 6.77 12.78 4.92
N ASP A 124 5.97 12.64 5.98
CA ASP A 124 6.30 11.74 7.08
C ASP A 124 6.10 10.29 6.63
N ALA A 125 7.19 9.60 6.29
CA ALA A 125 7.18 8.25 5.73
C ALA A 125 7.98 7.27 6.60
N TYR A 126 7.47 6.05 6.75
CA TYR A 126 8.06 5.02 7.61
C TYR A 126 8.31 3.73 6.86
N PHE A 127 9.51 3.19 7.06
CA PHE A 127 9.87 1.85 6.66
C PHE A 127 9.58 0.90 7.83
N PRO A 128 8.63 -0.04 7.72
CA PRO A 128 8.37 -0.99 8.80
C PRO A 128 9.55 -1.96 8.91
N SER A 129 10.31 -1.87 10.02
CA SER A 129 11.34 -2.85 10.34
C SER A 129 10.70 -4.24 10.51
N LYS A 130 11.24 -5.24 9.80
CA LYS A 130 10.76 -6.64 9.81
C LYS A 130 10.88 -7.31 11.17
#